data_AF-A0A382W7V9-F1
#
_entry.id   AF-A0A382W7V9-F1
#
_cell.length_a   1.000
_cell.length_b   1.000
_cell.length_c   1.000
_cell.angle_alpha   90.00
_cell.angle_beta   90.00
_cell.angle_gamma   90.00
#
_symmetry.space_group_name_H-M   'P 1'
#
loop_
_entity.id
_entity.type
_entity.pdbx_description
1 polymer ?
#
loop_
_entity_poly.entity_id
_entity_poly.type
_entity_poly.pdbx_seq_one_letter_code
_entity_poly.pdbx_strand_id
1 'polypeptide(L)'
;MFLAPSLTIVLVSVPVFAQTPTIPEHPKNLFFEPLEFEPPSSESHRHTLANGGTAFVVEDHALPLVNVSVLVRTGSYLDPPGKVGLAALT
;
A
#
# COMPACT_ATOMS: atom_id res chain seq x y z
N MET A 1 -62.76 -1.67 25.97
CA MET A 1 -62.12 -2.35 27.11
C MET A 1 -61.75 -3.77 26.68
N PHE A 2 -60.61 -3.94 26.01
CA PHE A 2 -60.03 -5.25 25.72
C PHE A 2 -58.50 -5.14 25.79
N LEU A 3 -57.92 -6.14 26.45
CA LEU A 3 -56.62 -6.17 27.10
C LEU A 3 -55.47 -6.37 26.10
N ALA A 4 -54.44 -5.51 26.12
CA ALA A 4 -53.22 -5.70 25.33
C ALA A 4 -52.26 -6.68 26.04
N PRO A 5 -51.71 -7.72 25.36
CA PRO A 5 -50.68 -8.56 25.96
C PRO A 5 -49.32 -7.83 25.87
N SER A 6 -48.80 -7.43 27.03
CA SER A 6 -47.49 -6.81 27.17
C SER A 6 -46.38 -7.84 26.90
N LEU A 7 -45.63 -7.68 25.82
CA LEU A 7 -44.49 -8.51 25.44
C LEU A 7 -43.21 -7.98 26.10
N THR A 8 -42.79 -8.61 27.20
CA THR A 8 -41.54 -8.28 27.90
C THR A 8 -40.35 -8.90 27.17
N ILE A 9 -39.54 -8.07 26.50
CA ILE A 9 -38.23 -8.47 25.95
C ILE A 9 -37.22 -8.53 27.09
N VAL A 10 -36.72 -9.74 27.41
CA VAL A 10 -35.62 -9.93 28.35
C VAL A 10 -34.31 -9.79 27.59
N LEU A 11 -33.61 -8.68 27.82
CA LEU A 11 -32.30 -8.41 27.26
C LEU A 11 -31.25 -9.19 28.10
N VAL A 12 -30.84 -10.36 27.64
CA VAL A 12 -29.73 -11.11 28.26
C VAL A 12 -28.41 -10.52 27.77
N SER A 13 -27.78 -9.72 28.62
CA SER A 13 -26.40 -9.24 28.41
C SER A 13 -25.43 -10.39 28.64
N VAL A 14 -25.00 -11.06 27.57
CA VAL A 14 -23.90 -12.03 27.63
C VAL A 14 -22.59 -11.25 27.75
N PRO A 15 -21.79 -11.43 28.82
CA PRO A 15 -20.47 -10.83 28.90
C PRO A 15 -19.58 -11.45 27.82
N VAL A 16 -19.23 -10.67 26.80
CA VAL A 16 -18.20 -11.03 25.82
C VAL A 16 -16.87 -10.97 26.56
N PHE A 17 -16.39 -12.12 27.02
CA PHE A 17 -15.02 -12.23 27.54
C PHE A 17 -14.06 -12.00 26.38
N ALA A 18 -13.13 -11.05 26.54
CA ALA A 18 -12.01 -10.87 25.62
C ALA A 18 -11.21 -12.19 25.57
N GLN A 19 -11.18 -12.82 24.40
CA GLN A 19 -10.35 -14.00 24.19
C GLN A 19 -8.89 -13.53 24.10
N THR A 20 -8.06 -13.97 25.04
CA THR A 20 -6.61 -13.78 24.93
C THR A 20 -6.12 -14.60 23.73
N PRO A 21 -5.52 -14.01 22.69
CA PRO A 21 -5.00 -14.79 21.59
C PRO A 21 -3.97 -15.78 22.14
N THR A 22 -4.22 -17.07 21.93
CA THR A 22 -3.34 -18.14 22.43
C THR A 22 -2.06 -18.09 21.60
N ILE A 23 -0.98 -17.63 22.23
CA ILE A 23 0.36 -17.60 21.64
C ILE A 23 0.79 -19.07 21.47
N PRO A 24 1.07 -19.54 20.24
CA PRO A 24 1.46 -20.93 20.03
C PRO A 24 2.77 -21.28 20.76
N GLU A 25 2.83 -22.46 21.37
CA GLU A 25 3.98 -22.98 22.14
C GLU A 25 5.31 -22.97 21.36
N HIS A 26 5.26 -23.06 20.03
CA HIS A 26 6.44 -23.07 19.18
C HIS A 26 6.28 -22.07 18.02
N PRO A 27 7.30 -21.25 17.69
CA PRO A 27 7.22 -20.23 16.62
C PRO A 27 6.85 -20.78 15.23
N LYS A 28 7.07 -22.08 15.01
CA LYS A 28 6.71 -22.78 13.76
C LYS A 28 5.20 -22.93 13.56
N ASN A 29 4.42 -22.74 14.61
CA ASN A 29 2.96 -22.83 14.58
C ASN A 29 2.33 -21.43 14.40
N LEU A 30 3.13 -20.38 14.18
CA LEU A 30 2.63 -19.08 13.78
C LEU A 30 2.15 -19.16 12.33
N PHE A 31 0.84 -19.05 12.15
CA PHE A 31 0.22 -18.92 10.85
C PHE A 31 -0.15 -17.45 10.63
N PHE A 32 0.21 -16.92 9.46
CA PHE A 32 -0.18 -15.59 9.02
C PHE A 32 -1.12 -15.76 7.83
N GLU A 33 -2.20 -14.99 7.81
CA GLU A 33 -3.07 -14.94 6.65
C GLU A 33 -2.28 -14.45 5.43
N PRO A 34 -2.53 -15.00 4.23
CA PRO A 34 -1.87 -14.53 3.01
C PRO A 34 -2.08 -13.02 2.84
N LEU A 35 -0.99 -12.29 2.62
CA LEU A 35 -1.07 -10.88 2.30
C LEU A 35 -1.55 -10.72 0.85
N GLU A 36 -2.77 -10.24 0.67
CA GLU A 36 -3.22 -9.78 -0.65
C GLU A 36 -2.69 -8.38 -0.89
N PHE A 37 -1.67 -8.30 -1.75
CA PHE A 37 -1.10 -7.04 -2.23
C PHE A 37 -1.50 -6.85 -3.69
N GLU A 38 -2.38 -5.89 -3.93
CA GLU A 38 -2.71 -5.44 -5.28
C GLU A 38 -1.86 -4.21 -5.62
N PRO A 39 -0.77 -4.37 -6.40
CA PRO A 39 0.03 -3.23 -6.80
C PRO A 39 -0.79 -2.25 -7.63
N PRO A 40 -0.57 -0.93 -7.48
CA PRO A 40 -1.26 0.07 -8.28
C PRO A 40 -0.87 -0.09 -9.76
N SER A 41 -1.85 0.05 -10.65
CA SER A 41 -1.60 0.06 -12.09
C SER A 41 -0.73 1.26 -12.47
N SER A 42 0.34 1.02 -13.22
CA SER A 42 1.21 2.12 -13.68
C SER A 42 0.50 3.01 -14.71
N GLU A 43 -0.51 2.50 -15.42
CA GLU A 43 -1.22 3.23 -16.46
C GLU A 43 -2.09 4.36 -15.90
N SER A 44 -2.65 4.21 -14.70
CA SER A 44 -3.53 5.22 -14.10
C SER A 44 -2.80 6.49 -13.69
N HIS A 45 -1.48 6.42 -13.53
CA HIS A 45 -0.64 7.51 -13.05
C HIS A 45 0.32 8.04 -14.12
N ARG A 46 0.25 7.50 -15.34
CA ARG A 46 1.18 7.82 -16.43
C ARG A 46 0.68 9.01 -17.23
N HIS A 47 1.53 10.01 -17.39
CA HIS A 47 1.28 11.19 -18.21
C HIS A 47 2.38 11.36 -19.27
N THR A 48 1.98 11.66 -20.51
CA THR A 48 2.91 12.01 -21.59
C THR A 48 3.10 13.52 -21.60
N LEU A 49 4.35 13.96 -21.48
CA LEU A 49 4.75 15.36 -21.55
C LEU A 49 4.82 15.82 -23.01
N ALA A 50 4.77 17.14 -23.23
CA ALA A 50 4.82 17.73 -24.58
C ALA A 50 6.10 17.37 -25.38
N ASN A 51 7.20 17.09 -24.69
CA ASN A 51 8.47 16.64 -25.29
C ASN A 51 8.53 15.12 -25.54
N GLY A 52 7.44 14.38 -25.33
CA GLY A 52 7.39 12.93 -25.46
C GLY A 52 7.89 12.16 -24.23
N GLY A 53 8.36 12.85 -23.18
CA GLY A 53 8.73 12.23 -21.91
C GLY A 53 7.54 11.60 -21.19
N THR A 54 7.80 10.66 -20.29
CA THR A 54 6.77 10.06 -19.42
C THR A 54 6.97 10.56 -17.99
N ALA A 55 5.92 11.12 -17.39
CA ALA A 55 5.86 11.45 -15.97
C ALA A 55 4.89 10.49 -15.27
N PHE A 56 5.22 10.07 -14.05
CA PHE A 56 4.33 9.33 -13.18
C PHE A 56 3.95 10.22 -12.00
N VAL A 57 2.66 10.46 -11.79
CA VAL A 57 2.17 11.35 -10.73
C VAL A 57 1.18 10.60 -9.85
N VAL A 58 1.52 10.52 -8.55
CA VAL A 58 0.68 9.92 -7.51
C VAL A 58 0.49 10.98 -6.43
N GLU A 59 -0.76 11.31 -6.15
CA GLU A 59 -1.11 12.29 -5.12
C GLU A 59 -1.23 11.58 -3.76
N ASP A 60 -0.55 12.12 -2.75
CA ASP A 60 -0.65 11.70 -1.35
C ASP A 60 -0.85 12.96 -0.49
N HIS A 61 -1.97 13.01 0.23
CA HIS A 61 -2.36 14.15 1.08
C HIS A 61 -2.08 13.90 2.57
N ALA A 62 -1.39 12.82 2.92
CA ALA A 62 -1.04 12.54 4.31
C ALA A 62 -0.07 13.57 4.89
N LEU A 63 0.86 14.06 4.07
CA LEU A 63 1.85 15.08 4.42
C LEU A 63 2.00 16.08 3.28
N PRO A 64 2.26 17.38 3.56
CA PRO A 64 2.47 18.40 2.53
C PRO A 64 3.89 18.32 1.94
N LEU A 65 4.30 17.14 1.51
CA LEU A 65 5.61 16.86 0.95
C LEU A 65 5.49 16.52 -0.54
N VAL A 66 6.54 16.85 -1.29
CA VAL A 66 6.65 16.51 -2.71
C VAL A 66 7.98 15.82 -2.93
N ASN A 67 7.95 14.65 -3.56
CA ASN A 67 9.16 13.97 -4.05
C ASN A 67 9.19 14.04 -5.57
N VAL A 68 10.32 14.48 -6.12
CA VAL A 68 10.53 14.52 -7.57
C VAL A 68 11.79 13.73 -7.89
N SER A 69 11.65 12.73 -8.75
CA SER A 69 12.75 11.91 -9.25
C SER A 69 12.76 11.96 -10.77
N VAL A 70 13.95 12.14 -11.36
CA VAL A 70 14.13 12.13 -12.81
C VAL A 70 15.02 10.96 -13.17
N LEU A 71 14.50 10.06 -13.99
CA LEU A 71 15.23 8.90 -14.49
C LEU A 71 15.55 9.10 -15.97
N VAL A 72 16.84 9.14 -16.28
CA VAL A 72 17.33 9.18 -17.66
C VAL A 72 17.75 7.77 -18.06
N ARG A 73 17.27 7.29 -19.21
CA ARG A 73 17.63 5.96 -19.75
C ARG A 73 19.03 5.98 -20.38
N THR A 74 20.06 6.14 -19.54
CA THR A 74 21.48 6.12 -19.92
C THR A 74 22.27 5.21 -18.96
N GLY A 75 23.58 5.05 -19.21
CA GLY A 75 24.47 4.28 -18.34
C GLY A 75 25.87 4.14 -18.95
N SER A 76 26.79 3.53 -18.19
CA SER A 76 28.20 3.38 -18.58
C SER A 76 28.43 2.60 -19.87
N TYR A 77 27.48 1.76 -20.30
CA TYR A 77 27.54 1.09 -21.59
C TYR A 77 27.54 2.06 -22.79
N LEU A 78 27.01 3.28 -22.60
CA LEU A 78 26.98 4.34 -23.61
C LEU A 78 28.21 5.26 -23.55
N ASP A 79 29.20 4.94 -22.72
CA ASP A 79 30.43 5.73 -22.63
C ASP A 79 31.21 5.68 -23.96
N PRO A 80 31.55 6.83 -24.58
CA PRO A 80 32.34 6.85 -25.80
C PRO A 80 33.75 6.26 -25.59
N PRO A 81 34.40 5.78 -26.67
CA PRO A 81 35.80 5.38 -26.61
C PRO A 81 36.68 6.52 -26.06
N GLY A 82 37.49 6.21 -25.05
CA GLY A 82 38.34 7.19 -24.37
C GLY A 82 37.63 8.08 -23.35
N LYS A 83 36.36 7.82 -23.03
CA LYS A 83 35.54 8.55 -22.04
C LYS A 83 34.87 7.61 -21.01
N VAL A 84 35.58 6.55 -20.61
CA VAL A 84 35.10 5.59 -19.61
C VAL A 84 34.83 6.29 -18.28
N GLY A 85 33.66 6.03 -17.69
CA GLY A 85 33.23 6.61 -16.41
C GLY A 85 32.46 7.92 -16.55
N LEU A 86 32.16 8.38 -17.78
CA LEU A 86 31.40 9.61 -17.99
C LEU A 86 29.99 9.52 -17.41
N ALA A 87 29.30 8.40 -17.62
CA ALA A 87 27.96 8.18 -17.08
C ALA A 87 27.87 8.23 -15.55
N ALA A 88 28.97 8.06 -14.81
CA ALA A 88 28.97 8.17 -13.35
C ALA A 88 29.14 9.61 -12.84
N LEU A 89 29.60 10.52 -13.71
CA LEU A 89 29.83 11.93 -13.37
C LEU A 89 28.63 12.82 -13.73
N THR A 90 27.63 12.28 -14.42
CA THR A 90 26.47 13.01 -14.97
C THR A 90 25.18 12.33 -14.59
#